data_AF-A0A969TWF5-F1
#
_entry.id   AF-A0A969TWF5-F1
#
_cell.length_a   1.000
_cell.length_b   1.000
_cell.length_c   1.000
_cell.angle_alpha   90.00
_cell.angle_beta   90.00
_cell.angle_gamma   90.00
#
_symmetry.space_group_name_H-M   'P 1'
#
loop_
_entity.id
_entity.type
_entity.pdbx_description
1 polymer ?
#
loop_
_entity_poly.entity_id
_entity_poly.type
_entity_poly.pdbx_seq_one_letter_code
_entity_poly.pdbx_strand_id
1 'polypeptide(L)'
;MQQVYQDYNLQQENLRLTQGLAVIERQLPAARKNYLQAEEALERFRRKKNLINPEQQATALTEELNTVNKERAILRAHYQATQARYNDLQQQLTISPKEALISSRLSESSRYQNLLKEFQTTELTLAQQRVIYTDSSPVIQNLVEKRQNELALLEKELDEVLGKVQSQRKVTGEELLKEGQLGATELVLVERLVDAQTELKSLSARDRSLLQTEQKLRAQLNQFPNLIAEYDRLQPEVEIQRESIKQLLSAQQQLSLELARGGFKWKIVEAPQIGEKIAPSLTINLLLGAVIGLFLGGIVVFICEATDDKIHSVEQIKQAIDLPVLASVPTLLPLNHSRDKKERIPLLEMLNWLPFRESTDLIYTNIQLLNATSNLKSILVTSAQAGEGKSTLALGLALSAARFRKRFY
;
A
#
# COMPACT_ATOMS: atom_id res chain seq x y z
N MET A 1 37.28 32.98 -18.21
CA MET A 1 36.18 31.99 -18.37
C MET A 1 36.40 30.74 -17.52
N GLN A 2 37.55 30.06 -17.61
CA GLN A 2 37.84 28.83 -16.86
C GLN A 2 37.69 28.95 -15.32
N GLN A 3 38.31 29.96 -14.69
CA GLN A 3 38.20 30.20 -13.24
C GLN A 3 36.74 30.45 -12.82
N VAL A 4 35.97 31.20 -13.62
CA VAL A 4 34.56 31.49 -13.34
C VAL A 4 33.72 30.21 -13.30
N TYR A 5 33.95 29.25 -14.20
CA TYR A 5 33.25 27.96 -14.17
C TYR A 5 33.70 27.09 -12.99
N GLN A 6 34.99 27.11 -12.63
CA GLN A 6 35.51 26.37 -11.47
C GLN A 6 34.94 26.92 -10.16
N ASP A 7 34.95 28.24 -9.99
CA ASP A 7 34.43 28.92 -8.81
C ASP A 7 32.91 28.76 -8.69
N TYR A 8 32.19 28.90 -9.80
CA TYR A 8 30.74 28.67 -9.84
C TYR A 8 30.37 27.24 -9.46
N ASN A 9 31.09 26.24 -9.99
CA ASN A 9 30.84 24.83 -9.66
C ASN A 9 31.16 24.52 -8.21
N LEU A 10 32.28 25.03 -7.67
CA LEU A 10 32.65 24.86 -6.27
C LEU A 10 31.64 25.51 -5.33
N GLN A 11 31.13 26.70 -5.69
CA GLN A 11 30.03 27.36 -4.97
C GLN A 11 28.73 26.55 -5.02
N GLN A 12 28.33 26.04 -6.18
CA GLN A 12 27.13 25.21 -6.33
C GLN A 12 27.23 23.90 -5.56
N GLU A 13 28.41 23.29 -5.52
CA GLU A 13 28.66 22.06 -4.78
C GLU A 13 28.59 22.29 -3.27
N ASN A 14 29.29 23.30 -2.76
CA ASN A 14 29.20 23.68 -1.34
C ASN A 14 27.76 24.03 -0.94
N LEU A 15 27.01 24.70 -1.82
CA LEU A 15 25.60 25.02 -1.59
C LEU A 15 24.74 23.74 -1.52
N ARG A 16 24.98 22.74 -2.38
CA ARG A 16 24.30 21.44 -2.31
C ARG A 16 24.64 20.66 -1.04
N LEU A 17 25.91 20.61 -0.66
CA LEU A 17 26.37 19.90 0.55
C LEU A 17 25.80 20.55 1.81
N THR A 18 25.81 21.89 1.90
CA THR A 18 25.22 22.63 3.02
C THR A 18 23.70 22.50 3.09
N GLN A 19 23.00 22.54 1.94
CA GLN A 19 21.56 22.27 1.89
C GLN A 19 21.24 20.83 2.31
N GLY A 20 22.02 19.85 1.87
CA GLY A 20 21.88 18.45 2.28
C GLY A 20 22.04 18.26 3.79
N LEU A 21 23.09 18.86 4.38
CA LEU A 21 23.29 18.88 5.83
C LEU A 21 22.11 19.54 6.57
N ALA A 22 21.64 20.69 6.09
CA ALA A 22 20.50 21.39 6.69
C ALA A 22 19.20 20.57 6.66
N VAL A 23 18.97 19.78 5.60
CA VAL A 23 17.84 18.86 5.53
C VAL A 23 17.96 17.76 6.59
N ILE A 24 19.14 17.15 6.73
CA ILE A 24 19.39 16.11 7.75
C ILE A 24 19.24 16.67 9.15
N GLU A 25 19.84 17.83 9.44
CA GLU A 25 19.74 18.50 10.75
C GLU A 25 18.30 18.86 11.12
N ARG A 26 17.46 19.20 10.13
CA ARG A 26 16.03 19.46 10.33
C ARG A 26 15.23 18.19 10.60
N GLN A 27 15.61 17.05 10.01
CA GLN A 27 14.92 15.76 10.19
C GLN A 27 15.35 15.01 11.46
N LEU A 28 16.60 15.20 11.90
CA LEU A 28 17.18 14.48 13.04
C LEU A 28 16.34 14.58 14.34
N PRO A 29 15.84 15.77 14.75
CA PRO A 29 15.03 15.90 15.95
C PRO A 29 13.72 15.12 15.88
N ALA A 30 13.07 15.10 14.71
CA ALA A 30 11.85 14.34 14.50
C ALA A 30 12.12 12.83 14.53
N ALA A 31 13.18 12.37 13.87
CA ALA A 31 13.60 10.96 13.92
C ALA A 31 13.93 10.51 15.35
N ARG A 32 14.68 11.32 16.11
CA ARG A 32 14.97 11.06 17.54
C ARG A 32 13.71 10.97 18.38
N LYS A 33 12.76 11.89 18.18
CA LYS A 33 11.47 11.86 18.88
C LYS A 33 10.70 10.58 18.58
N ASN A 34 10.63 10.17 17.31
CA ASN A 34 9.93 8.95 16.91
C ASN A 34 10.58 7.69 17.52
N TYR A 35 11.92 7.61 17.50
CA TYR A 35 12.65 6.52 18.16
C TYR A 35 12.35 6.44 19.66
N LEU A 36 12.42 7.57 20.38
CA LEU A 36 12.10 7.61 21.81
C LEU A 36 10.66 7.19 22.10
N GLN A 37 9.71 7.61 21.26
CA GLN A 37 8.31 7.19 21.40
C GLN A 37 8.11 5.68 21.17
N ALA A 38 8.79 5.12 20.16
CA ALA A 38 8.76 3.68 19.90
C ALA A 38 9.41 2.88 21.05
N GLU A 39 10.55 3.36 21.56
CA GLU A 39 11.28 2.74 22.67
C GLU A 39 10.44 2.79 23.95
N GLU A 40 9.84 3.94 24.29
CA GLU A 40 8.93 4.07 25.42
C GLU A 40 7.68 3.19 25.29
N ALA A 41 7.15 2.99 24.08
CA ALA A 41 6.02 2.09 23.86
C ALA A 41 6.40 0.63 24.15
N LEU A 42 7.55 0.19 23.64
CA LEU A 42 8.08 -1.15 23.91
C LEU A 42 8.43 -1.34 25.39
N GLU A 43 9.05 -0.36 26.04
CA GLU A 43 9.36 -0.42 27.47
C GLU A 43 8.10 -0.50 28.32
N ARG A 44 7.09 0.34 28.02
CA ARG A 44 5.82 0.31 28.75
C ARG A 44 5.13 -1.05 28.59
N PHE A 45 5.15 -1.63 27.40
CA PHE A 45 4.64 -2.97 27.17
C PHE A 45 5.38 -4.01 28.04
N ARG A 46 6.72 -4.03 27.98
CA ARG A 46 7.55 -4.95 28.79
C ARG A 46 7.32 -4.81 30.29
N ARG A 47 7.31 -3.58 30.82
CA ARG A 47 7.08 -3.31 32.25
C ARG A 47 5.67 -3.68 32.69
N LYS A 48 4.65 -3.28 31.93
CA LYS A 48 3.23 -3.55 32.29
C LYS A 48 2.92 -5.05 32.30
N LYS A 49 3.56 -5.80 31.39
CA LYS A 49 3.33 -7.24 31.26
C LYS A 49 4.36 -8.10 32.00
N ASN A 50 5.40 -7.49 32.59
CA ASN A 50 6.56 -8.19 33.18
C ASN A 50 7.22 -9.17 32.20
N LEU A 51 7.35 -8.78 30.94
CA LEU A 51 7.90 -9.61 29.86
C LEU A 51 9.20 -8.99 29.34
N ILE A 52 10.17 -9.82 28.99
CA ILE A 52 11.37 -9.39 28.27
C ILE A 52 11.22 -9.76 26.80
N ASN A 53 11.10 -11.07 26.55
CA ASN A 53 10.80 -11.67 25.25
C ASN A 53 9.63 -12.65 25.44
N PRO A 54 8.43 -12.34 24.91
CA PRO A 54 7.25 -13.19 25.06
C PRO A 54 7.41 -14.58 24.45
N GLU A 55 8.10 -14.71 23.32
CA GLU A 55 8.28 -15.99 22.62
C GLU A 55 9.17 -16.94 23.43
N GLN A 56 10.30 -16.45 23.95
CA GLN A 56 11.18 -17.25 24.81
C GLN A 56 10.47 -17.72 26.09
N GLN A 57 9.66 -16.86 26.70
CA GLN A 57 8.88 -17.22 27.89
C GLN A 57 7.75 -18.20 27.58
N ALA A 58 7.08 -18.08 26.42
CA ALA A 58 6.07 -19.03 25.98
C ALA A 58 6.67 -20.43 25.77
N THR A 59 7.87 -20.51 25.19
CA THR A 59 8.61 -21.77 25.01
C THR A 59 8.94 -22.41 26.36
N ALA A 60 9.48 -21.64 27.31
CA ALA A 60 9.78 -22.15 28.65
C ALA A 60 8.52 -22.67 29.38
N LEU A 61 7.40 -21.96 29.30
CA LEU A 61 6.12 -22.40 29.88
C LEU A 61 5.56 -23.65 29.19
N THR A 62 5.79 -23.78 27.88
CA THR A 62 5.38 -24.98 27.12
C THR A 62 6.21 -26.20 27.54
N GLU A 63 7.50 -26.03 27.76
CA GLU A 63 8.39 -27.08 28.29
C GLU A 63 7.99 -27.49 29.71
N GLU A 64 7.66 -26.53 30.57
CA GLU A 64 7.14 -26.80 31.92
C GLU A 64 5.80 -27.56 31.85
N LEU A 65 4.87 -27.13 30.99
CA LEU A 65 3.60 -27.83 30.77
C LEU A 65 3.80 -29.27 30.29
N ASN A 66 4.73 -29.49 29.37
CA ASN A 66 5.07 -30.82 28.88
C ASN A 66 5.64 -31.71 29.99
N THR A 67 6.45 -31.13 30.88
CA THR A 67 6.99 -31.82 32.07
C THR A 67 5.87 -32.24 33.01
N VAL A 68 4.97 -31.32 33.37
CA VAL A 68 3.79 -31.61 34.20
C VAL A 68 2.92 -32.70 33.56
N ASN A 69 2.65 -32.62 32.25
CA ASN A 69 1.86 -33.63 31.54
C ASN A 69 2.52 -35.02 31.61
N LYS A 70 3.84 -35.09 31.46
CA LYS A 70 4.60 -36.34 31.59
C LYS A 70 4.53 -36.90 33.01
N GLU A 71 4.74 -36.07 34.02
CA GLU A 71 4.62 -36.48 35.44
C GLU A 71 3.23 -37.01 35.75
N ARG A 72 2.17 -36.34 35.26
CA ARG A 72 0.79 -36.81 35.43
C ARG A 72 0.53 -38.14 34.74
N ALA A 73 1.06 -38.34 33.54
CA ALA A 73 0.92 -39.62 32.83
C ALA A 73 1.56 -40.77 33.62
N ILE A 74 2.76 -40.56 34.16
CA ILE A 74 3.45 -41.54 35.02
C ILE A 74 2.64 -41.80 36.30
N LEU A 75 2.16 -40.73 36.95
CA LEU A 75 1.38 -40.82 38.19
C LEU A 75 0.06 -41.59 37.99
N ARG A 76 -0.62 -41.38 36.85
CA ARG A 76 -1.85 -42.10 36.50
C ARG A 76 -1.60 -43.58 36.22
N ALA A 77 -0.51 -43.90 35.53
CA ALA A 77 -0.11 -45.30 35.32
C ALA A 77 0.17 -45.99 36.67
N HIS A 78 0.86 -45.29 37.58
CA HIS A 78 1.11 -45.79 38.94
C HIS A 78 -0.18 -45.97 39.73
N TYR A 79 -1.10 -45.00 39.68
CA TYR A 79 -2.42 -45.11 40.29
C TYR A 79 -3.19 -46.32 39.79
N GLN A 80 -3.21 -46.57 38.47
CA GLN A 80 -3.88 -47.73 37.88
C GLN A 80 -3.26 -49.05 38.35
N ALA A 81 -1.93 -49.13 38.43
CA ALA A 81 -1.23 -50.31 38.93
C ALA A 81 -1.53 -50.58 40.42
N THR A 82 -1.50 -49.55 41.27
CA THR A 82 -1.86 -49.67 42.69
C THR A 82 -3.35 -50.02 42.85
N GLN A 83 -4.23 -49.49 42.00
CA GLN A 83 -5.67 -49.78 42.05
C GLN A 83 -5.95 -51.25 41.70
N ALA A 84 -5.28 -51.78 40.66
CA ALA A 84 -5.39 -53.18 40.31
C ALA A 84 -4.92 -54.09 41.46
N ARG A 85 -3.79 -53.74 42.10
CA ARG A 85 -3.26 -54.46 43.26
C ARG A 85 -4.20 -54.39 44.47
N TYR A 86 -4.78 -53.23 44.74
CA TYR A 86 -5.78 -53.06 45.80
C TYR A 86 -7.00 -53.96 45.56
N ASN A 87 -7.49 -54.00 44.33
CA ASN A 87 -8.64 -54.84 43.97
C ASN A 87 -8.32 -56.34 44.12
N ASP A 88 -7.12 -56.78 43.72
CA ASP A 88 -6.65 -58.18 43.89
C ASP A 88 -6.55 -58.55 45.38
N LEU A 89 -5.93 -57.69 46.20
CA LEU A 89 -5.85 -57.89 47.66
C LEU A 89 -7.25 -57.94 48.29
N GLN A 90 -8.17 -57.09 47.84
CA GLN A 90 -9.56 -57.09 48.32
C GLN A 90 -10.33 -58.34 47.90
N GLN A 91 -10.01 -58.98 46.77
CA GLN A 91 -10.62 -60.25 46.38
C GLN A 91 -10.07 -61.44 47.18
N GLN A 92 -8.79 -61.38 47.56
CA GLN A 92 -8.15 -62.40 48.40
C GLN A 92 -8.63 -62.32 49.86
N LEU A 93 -8.98 -61.13 50.35
CA LEU A 93 -9.58 -60.91 51.65
C LEU A 93 -11.10 -61.04 51.55
N THR A 94 -11.67 -62.13 52.09
CA THR A 94 -13.13 -62.34 52.14
C THR A 94 -13.88 -61.33 53.04
N ILE A 95 -13.13 -60.51 53.77
CA ILE A 95 -13.59 -59.51 54.75
C ILE A 95 -13.31 -58.11 54.24
N SER A 96 -14.15 -57.15 54.60
CA SER A 96 -13.97 -55.76 54.16
C SER A 96 -12.70 -55.13 54.76
N PRO A 97 -12.11 -54.10 54.13
CA PRO A 97 -10.95 -53.39 54.66
C PRO A 97 -11.13 -52.84 56.09
N LYS A 98 -12.37 -52.52 56.48
CA LYS A 98 -12.69 -52.06 57.84
C LYS A 98 -12.71 -53.22 58.84
N GLU A 99 -13.32 -54.35 58.47
CA GLU A 99 -13.36 -55.57 59.29
C GLU A 99 -11.96 -56.16 59.45
N ALA A 100 -11.19 -56.23 58.36
CA ALA A 100 -9.77 -56.57 58.36
C ALA A 100 -8.93 -55.76 59.36
N LEU A 101 -9.16 -54.45 59.44
CA LEU A 101 -8.44 -53.55 60.36
C LEU A 101 -8.89 -53.75 61.82
N ILE A 102 -10.17 -54.04 62.04
CA ILE A 102 -10.71 -54.43 63.35
C ILE A 102 -10.06 -55.74 63.81
N SER A 103 -10.11 -56.78 62.98
CA SER A 103 -9.53 -58.08 63.27
C SER A 103 -8.02 -58.01 63.46
N SER A 104 -7.28 -57.16 62.72
CA SER A 104 -5.85 -56.92 62.94
C SER A 104 -5.56 -56.32 64.32
N ARG A 105 -6.30 -55.29 64.75
CA ARG A 105 -6.14 -54.71 66.10
C ARG A 105 -6.49 -55.69 67.22
N LEU A 106 -7.49 -56.53 67.00
CA LEU A 106 -7.88 -57.58 67.94
C LEU A 106 -6.83 -58.70 67.99
N SER A 107 -6.21 -59.05 66.86
CA SER A 107 -5.07 -59.97 66.80
C SER A 107 -3.84 -59.45 67.53
N GLU A 108 -3.62 -58.13 67.60
CA GLU A 108 -2.52 -57.50 68.32
C GLU A 108 -2.73 -57.42 69.85
N SER A 109 -3.97 -57.43 70.35
CA SER A 109 -4.23 -57.38 71.79
C SER A 109 -3.99 -58.73 72.47
N SER A 110 -2.86 -58.87 73.17
CA SER A 110 -2.53 -60.05 73.97
C SER A 110 -3.62 -60.41 75.01
N ARG A 111 -4.28 -59.39 75.58
CA ARG A 111 -5.33 -59.58 76.58
C ARG A 111 -6.60 -60.18 75.95
N TYR A 112 -7.00 -59.65 74.79
CA TYR A 112 -8.10 -60.21 73.99
C TYR A 112 -7.81 -61.66 73.59
N GLN A 113 -6.60 -61.94 73.09
CA GLN A 113 -6.21 -63.29 72.68
C GLN A 113 -6.25 -64.31 73.83
N ASN A 114 -5.82 -63.90 75.03
CA ASN A 114 -5.87 -64.77 76.21
C ASN A 114 -7.31 -65.05 76.66
N LEU A 115 -8.16 -64.02 76.74
CA LEU A 115 -9.58 -64.17 77.10
C LEU A 115 -10.34 -65.02 76.07
N LEU A 116 -10.05 -64.83 74.78
CA LEU A 116 -10.63 -65.61 73.69
C LEU A 116 -10.29 -67.09 73.84
N LYS A 117 -9.02 -67.40 74.15
CA LYS A 117 -8.56 -68.77 74.38
C LYS A 117 -9.24 -69.40 75.60
N GLU A 118 -9.33 -68.68 76.72
CA GLU A 118 -10.04 -69.15 77.92
C GLU A 118 -11.52 -69.45 77.61
N PHE A 119 -12.20 -68.52 76.93
CA PHE A 119 -13.58 -68.69 76.50
C PHE A 119 -13.78 -69.93 75.62
N GLN A 120 -12.92 -70.14 74.60
CA GLN A 120 -12.97 -71.32 73.73
C GLN A 120 -12.74 -72.62 74.51
N THR A 121 -11.87 -72.62 75.51
CA THR A 121 -11.66 -73.79 76.38
C THR A 121 -12.87 -74.08 77.26
N THR A 122 -13.53 -73.05 77.79
CA THR A 122 -14.77 -73.18 78.57
C THR A 122 -15.90 -73.71 77.68
N GLU A 123 -16.09 -73.19 76.47
CA GLU A 123 -17.09 -73.69 75.51
C GLU A 123 -16.85 -75.16 75.13
N LEU A 124 -15.60 -75.54 74.87
CA LEU A 124 -15.25 -76.92 74.55
C LEU A 124 -15.52 -77.86 75.72
N THR A 125 -15.19 -77.44 76.94
CA THR A 125 -15.48 -78.20 78.16
C THR A 125 -16.99 -78.32 78.37
N LEU A 126 -17.73 -77.24 78.18
CA LEU A 126 -19.19 -77.20 78.31
C LEU A 126 -19.87 -78.13 77.30
N ALA A 127 -19.39 -78.15 76.05
CA ALA A 127 -19.87 -79.08 75.02
C ALA A 127 -19.60 -80.55 75.41
N GLN A 128 -18.42 -80.87 75.94
CA GLN A 128 -18.10 -82.23 76.41
C GLN A 128 -18.97 -82.66 77.59
N GLN A 129 -19.18 -81.77 78.57
CA GLN A 129 -19.94 -82.09 79.78
C GLN A 129 -21.45 -82.22 79.49
N ARG A 130 -21.99 -81.48 78.52
CA ARG A 130 -23.40 -81.60 78.07
C ARG A 130 -23.75 -82.95 77.44
N VAL A 131 -22.76 -83.74 77.04
CA VAL A 131 -22.99 -85.13 76.59
C VAL A 131 -23.31 -86.05 77.77
N ILE A 132 -22.82 -85.70 78.96
CA ILE A 132 -22.83 -86.56 80.16
C ILE A 132 -23.84 -86.06 81.19
N TYR A 133 -24.06 -84.75 81.28
CA TYR A 133 -24.89 -84.10 82.30
C TYR A 133 -26.01 -83.27 81.70
N THR A 134 -27.14 -83.19 82.41
CA THR A 134 -28.25 -82.30 82.06
C THR A 134 -27.94 -80.85 82.43
N ASP A 135 -28.64 -79.89 81.81
CA ASP A 135 -28.44 -78.45 82.06
C ASP A 135 -28.71 -78.02 83.52
N SER A 136 -29.39 -78.86 84.31
CA SER A 136 -29.63 -78.64 85.75
C SER A 136 -28.49 -79.11 86.65
N SER A 137 -27.43 -79.73 86.10
CA SER A 137 -26.27 -80.19 86.88
C SER A 137 -25.45 -79.01 87.39
N PRO A 138 -24.97 -79.03 88.66
CA PRO A 138 -24.09 -77.99 89.21
C PRO A 138 -22.83 -77.75 88.37
N VAL A 139 -22.31 -78.81 87.73
CA VAL A 139 -21.15 -78.73 86.85
C VAL A 139 -21.45 -77.89 85.60
N ILE A 140 -22.63 -78.08 85.00
CA ILE A 140 -23.05 -77.31 83.83
C ILE A 140 -23.36 -75.87 84.23
N GLN A 141 -24.04 -75.64 85.35
CA GLN A 141 -24.35 -74.29 85.83
C GLN A 141 -23.09 -73.45 86.09
N ASN A 142 -22.08 -74.03 86.77
CA ASN A 142 -20.80 -73.34 87.00
C ASN A 142 -20.07 -73.02 85.69
N LEU A 143 -20.10 -73.91 84.69
CA LEU A 143 -19.50 -73.67 83.39
C LEU A 143 -20.25 -72.59 82.59
N VAL A 144 -21.58 -72.56 82.68
CA VAL A 144 -22.41 -71.51 82.07
C VAL A 144 -22.13 -70.15 82.70
N GLU A 145 -22.05 -70.07 84.03
CA GLU A 145 -21.71 -68.83 84.73
C GLU A 145 -20.29 -68.36 84.39
N LYS A 146 -19.32 -69.28 84.34
CA LYS A 146 -17.96 -68.98 83.90
C LYS A 146 -17.93 -68.45 82.46
N ARG A 147 -18.63 -69.10 81.53
CA ARG A 147 -18.78 -68.65 80.13
C ARG A 147 -19.35 -67.23 80.07
N GLN A 148 -20.39 -66.93 80.84
CA GLN A 148 -21.01 -65.60 80.87
C GLN A 148 -20.04 -64.52 81.37
N ASN A 149 -19.28 -64.81 82.42
CA ASN A 149 -18.26 -63.90 82.94
C ASN A 149 -17.13 -63.66 81.93
N GLU A 150 -16.63 -64.71 81.27
CA GLU A 150 -15.62 -64.61 80.21
C GLU A 150 -16.12 -63.79 79.02
N LEU A 151 -17.39 -63.98 78.62
CA LEU A 151 -18.02 -63.20 77.55
C LEU A 151 -18.14 -61.73 77.91
N ALA A 152 -18.55 -61.39 79.13
CA ALA A 152 -18.62 -60.00 79.60
C ALA A 152 -17.23 -59.33 79.64
N LEU A 153 -16.19 -60.08 80.01
CA LEU A 153 -14.81 -59.60 79.97
C LEU A 153 -14.31 -59.38 78.53
N LEU A 154 -14.66 -60.27 77.61
CA LEU A 154 -14.36 -60.13 76.18
C LEU A 154 -15.04 -58.90 75.57
N GLU A 155 -16.31 -58.68 75.85
CA GLU A 155 -17.05 -57.49 75.38
C GLU A 155 -16.42 -56.19 75.91
N LYS A 156 -15.99 -56.19 77.17
CA LYS A 156 -15.30 -55.04 77.75
C LYS A 156 -13.94 -54.76 77.09
N GLU A 157 -13.18 -55.80 76.78
CA GLU A 157 -11.90 -55.68 76.07
C GLU A 157 -12.10 -55.23 74.61
N LEU A 158 -13.16 -55.72 73.95
CA LEU A 158 -13.56 -55.26 72.62
C LEU A 158 -13.82 -53.76 72.60
N ASP A 159 -14.58 -53.24 73.57
CA ASP A 159 -14.83 -51.80 73.71
C ASP A 159 -13.53 -51.01 73.94
N GLU A 160 -12.60 -51.56 74.72
CA GLU A 160 -11.31 -50.94 75.06
C GLU A 160 -10.36 -50.86 73.85
N VAL A 161 -10.24 -51.94 73.07
CA VAL A 161 -9.37 -52.03 71.88
C VAL A 161 -9.95 -51.28 70.68
N LEU A 162 -11.28 -51.31 70.50
CA LEU A 162 -11.94 -50.72 69.33
C LEU A 162 -12.33 -49.25 69.55
N GLY A 163 -12.58 -48.84 70.79
CA GLY A 163 -12.94 -47.47 71.16
C GLY A 163 -14.02 -46.88 70.24
N LYS A 164 -13.69 -45.79 69.52
CA LYS A 164 -14.62 -45.08 68.61
C LYS A 164 -14.99 -45.85 67.33
N VAL A 165 -14.35 -46.98 67.02
CA VAL A 165 -14.64 -47.76 65.79
C VAL A 165 -15.98 -48.51 65.91
N GLN A 166 -16.38 -48.88 67.13
CA GLN A 166 -17.58 -49.66 67.42
C GLN A 166 -18.88 -48.83 67.33
N SER A 167 -18.79 -47.49 67.34
CA SER A 167 -19.97 -46.61 67.30
C SER A 167 -20.78 -46.69 65.99
N GLN A 168 -20.32 -47.45 64.99
CA GLN A 168 -20.97 -47.61 63.68
C GLN A 168 -21.66 -48.97 63.48
N ARG A 169 -21.43 -49.97 64.34
CA ARG A 169 -22.12 -51.28 64.33
C ARG A 169 -22.08 -51.88 65.74
N LYS A 170 -23.24 -52.24 66.30
CA LYS A 170 -23.31 -53.13 67.47
C LYS A 170 -22.92 -54.53 67.03
N VAL A 171 -21.62 -54.80 66.98
CA VAL A 171 -21.13 -56.16 66.80
C VAL A 171 -21.14 -56.81 68.18
N THR A 172 -21.89 -57.89 68.35
CA THR A 172 -21.95 -58.63 69.62
C THR A 172 -20.70 -59.49 69.78
N GLY A 173 -20.28 -59.75 71.03
CA GLY A 173 -19.10 -60.58 71.29
C GLY A 173 -19.18 -61.94 70.59
N GLU A 174 -20.36 -62.55 70.53
CA GLU A 174 -20.58 -63.85 69.86
C GLU A 174 -20.43 -63.83 68.32
N GLU A 175 -20.58 -62.69 67.65
CA GLU A 175 -20.35 -62.58 66.20
C GLU A 175 -18.84 -62.53 65.88
N LEU A 176 -18.07 -61.77 66.66
CA LEU A 176 -16.62 -61.66 66.53
C LEU A 176 -15.89 -62.93 66.97
N LEU A 177 -16.53 -63.75 67.80
CA LEU A 177 -16.04 -65.07 68.20
C LEU A 177 -16.14 -66.12 67.08
N LYS A 178 -17.02 -65.92 66.10
CA LYS A 178 -17.20 -66.81 64.94
C LYS A 178 -16.35 -66.40 63.74
N GLU A 179 -16.04 -65.11 63.61
CA GLU A 179 -15.00 -64.62 62.71
C GLU A 179 -13.64 -64.97 63.29
N GLY A 180 -13.08 -66.10 62.86
CA GLY A 180 -11.85 -66.65 63.39
C GLY A 180 -10.69 -65.65 63.44
N GLN A 181 -9.73 -65.92 64.34
CA GLN A 181 -8.44 -65.23 64.37
C GLN A 181 -7.87 -65.14 62.96
N LEU A 182 -7.52 -63.94 62.51
CA LEU A 182 -6.78 -63.79 61.26
C LEU A 182 -5.47 -64.56 61.36
N GLY A 183 -5.23 -65.46 60.42
CA GLY A 183 -3.92 -66.09 60.29
C GLY A 183 -2.83 -65.06 60.00
N ALA A 184 -1.58 -65.44 60.26
CA ALA A 184 -0.43 -64.57 60.00
C ALA A 184 -0.37 -64.10 58.53
N THR A 185 -0.88 -64.93 57.61
CA THR A 185 -1.02 -64.62 56.18
C THR A 185 -2.02 -63.52 55.90
N GLU A 186 -3.19 -63.58 56.52
CA GLU A 186 -4.26 -62.60 56.35
C GLU A 186 -3.84 -61.25 56.93
N LEU A 187 -3.16 -61.22 58.07
CA LEU A 187 -2.64 -59.97 58.66
C LEU A 187 -1.71 -59.22 57.70
N VAL A 188 -0.81 -59.93 57.01
CA VAL A 188 0.08 -59.34 56.00
C VAL A 188 -0.70 -58.81 54.80
N LEU A 189 -1.78 -59.49 54.39
CA LEU A 189 -2.65 -59.01 53.31
C LEU A 189 -3.40 -57.73 53.73
N VAL A 190 -3.86 -57.65 54.98
CA VAL A 190 -4.51 -56.45 55.53
C VAL A 190 -3.56 -55.26 55.52
N GLU A 191 -2.33 -55.43 56.01
CA GLU A 191 -1.31 -54.37 56.01
C GLU A 191 -1.07 -53.84 54.58
N ARG A 192 -0.82 -54.75 53.62
CA ARG A 192 -0.62 -54.39 52.21
C ARG A 192 -1.83 -53.68 51.59
N LEU A 193 -3.04 -54.08 51.97
CA LEU A 193 -4.27 -53.45 51.49
C LEU A 193 -4.40 -52.02 52.02
N VAL A 194 -4.11 -51.82 53.31
CA VAL A 194 -4.11 -50.48 53.92
C VAL A 194 -3.05 -49.60 53.27
N ASP A 195 -1.83 -50.11 53.05
CA ASP A 195 -0.77 -49.40 52.36
C ASP A 195 -1.20 -48.97 50.95
N ALA A 196 -1.72 -49.91 50.16
CA ALA A 196 -2.24 -49.61 48.82
C ALA A 196 -3.35 -48.55 48.85
N GLN A 197 -4.24 -48.59 49.85
CA GLN A 197 -5.30 -47.59 50.02
C GLN A 197 -4.73 -46.20 50.35
N THR A 198 -3.73 -46.12 51.23
CA THR A 198 -3.08 -44.84 51.57
C THR A 198 -2.33 -44.27 50.37
N GLU A 199 -1.66 -45.13 49.60
CA GLU A 199 -0.95 -44.78 48.39
C GLU A 199 -1.91 -44.25 47.33
N LEU A 200 -3.04 -44.91 47.06
CA LEU A 200 -4.07 -44.42 46.13
C LEU A 200 -4.56 -43.02 46.50
N LYS A 201 -4.82 -42.76 47.78
CA LYS A 201 -5.23 -41.43 48.25
C LYS A 201 -4.13 -40.39 47.99
N SER A 202 -2.88 -40.72 48.31
CA SER A 202 -1.72 -39.86 48.08
C SER A 202 -1.53 -39.52 46.58
N LEU A 203 -1.58 -40.54 45.72
CA LEU A 203 -1.50 -40.38 44.27
C LEU A 203 -2.64 -39.51 43.72
N SER A 204 -3.87 -39.72 44.18
CA SER A 204 -5.02 -38.92 43.76
C SER A 204 -4.90 -37.44 44.16
N ALA A 205 -4.36 -37.16 45.36
CA ALA A 205 -4.13 -35.80 45.83
C ALA A 205 -3.02 -35.11 45.01
N ARG A 206 -1.94 -35.85 44.71
CA ARG A 206 -0.86 -35.35 43.83
C ARG A 206 -1.36 -35.06 42.41
N ASP A 207 -2.19 -35.93 41.82
CA ASP A 207 -2.73 -35.70 40.47
C ASP A 207 -3.62 -34.45 40.42
N ARG A 208 -4.44 -34.23 41.46
CA ARG A 208 -5.26 -33.00 41.57
C ARG A 208 -4.40 -31.75 41.66
N SER A 209 -3.31 -31.78 42.41
CA SER A 209 -2.36 -30.67 42.50
C SER A 209 -1.72 -30.37 41.14
N LEU A 210 -1.21 -31.40 40.47
CA LEU A 210 -0.62 -31.26 39.14
C LEU A 210 -1.63 -30.80 38.09
N LEU A 211 -2.89 -31.25 38.16
CA LEU A 211 -3.96 -30.77 37.28
C LEU A 211 -4.20 -29.26 37.44
N GLN A 212 -4.16 -28.75 38.68
CA GLN A 212 -4.31 -27.32 38.93
C GLN A 212 -3.12 -26.53 38.35
N THR A 213 -1.89 -27.05 38.48
CA THR A 213 -0.70 -26.46 37.85
C THR A 213 -0.82 -26.46 36.33
N GLU A 214 -1.22 -27.59 35.73
CA GLU A 214 -1.43 -27.72 34.29
C GLU A 214 -2.46 -26.68 33.78
N GLN A 215 -3.59 -26.54 34.46
CA GLN A 215 -4.63 -25.57 34.11
C GLN A 215 -4.13 -24.12 34.21
N LYS A 216 -3.34 -23.80 35.24
CA LYS A 216 -2.71 -22.47 35.38
C LYS A 216 -1.73 -22.21 34.24
N LEU A 217 -0.85 -23.15 33.92
CA LEU A 217 0.11 -23.02 32.82
C LEU A 217 -0.60 -22.86 31.47
N ARG A 218 -1.63 -23.67 31.19
CA ARG A 218 -2.45 -23.52 29.97
C ARG A 218 -3.12 -22.14 29.90
N ALA A 219 -3.69 -21.67 31.02
CA ALA A 219 -4.33 -20.36 31.07
C ALA A 219 -3.34 -19.21 30.84
N GLN A 220 -2.10 -19.33 31.34
CA GLN A 220 -1.02 -18.38 31.05
C GLN A 220 -0.62 -18.44 29.58
N LEU A 221 -0.36 -19.63 29.03
CA LEU A 221 0.01 -19.83 27.61
C LEU A 221 -1.03 -19.27 26.64
N ASN A 222 -2.33 -19.38 26.96
CA ASN A 222 -3.40 -18.82 26.14
C ASN A 222 -3.34 -17.28 25.98
N GLN A 223 -2.60 -16.58 26.84
CA GLN A 223 -2.44 -15.13 26.76
C GLN A 223 -1.28 -14.72 25.83
N PHE A 224 -0.31 -15.61 25.61
CA PHE A 224 0.91 -15.32 24.86
C PHE A 224 0.72 -14.98 23.38
N PRO A 225 -0.23 -15.58 22.61
CA PRO A 225 -0.40 -15.22 21.21
C PRO A 225 -0.61 -13.72 20.99
N ASN A 226 -1.41 -13.07 21.84
CA ASN A 226 -1.64 -11.62 21.75
C ASN A 226 -0.41 -10.82 22.20
N LEU A 227 0.31 -11.29 23.21
CA LEU A 227 1.53 -10.64 23.71
C LEU A 227 2.66 -10.69 22.68
N ILE A 228 2.82 -11.83 21.99
CA ILE A 228 3.77 -12.02 20.90
C ILE A 228 3.39 -11.10 19.74
N ALA A 229 2.12 -11.10 19.31
CA ALA A 229 1.68 -10.23 18.21
C ALA A 229 1.86 -8.72 18.49
N GLU A 230 1.67 -8.27 19.74
CA GLU A 230 1.93 -6.87 20.13
C GLU A 230 3.44 -6.57 20.16
N TYR A 231 4.24 -7.50 20.69
CA TYR A 231 5.69 -7.38 20.72
C TYR A 231 6.31 -7.35 19.32
N ASP A 232 5.83 -8.22 18.41
CA ASP A 232 6.26 -8.32 17.01
C ASP A 232 5.90 -7.09 16.18
N ARG A 233 5.05 -6.20 16.71
CA ARG A 233 4.78 -4.88 16.13
C ARG A 233 5.72 -3.83 16.71
N LEU A 234 5.91 -3.83 18.03
CA LEU A 234 6.69 -2.80 18.74
C LEU A 234 8.19 -2.95 18.53
N GLN A 235 8.72 -4.17 18.57
CA GLN A 235 10.17 -4.40 18.46
C GLN A 235 10.69 -3.98 17.07
N PRO A 236 10.08 -4.37 15.93
CA PRO A 236 10.53 -3.90 14.63
C PRO A 236 10.41 -2.38 14.45
N GLU A 237 9.39 -1.74 15.03
CA GLU A 237 9.26 -0.29 14.97
C GLU A 237 10.46 0.41 15.62
N VAL A 238 10.89 -0.05 16.80
CA VAL A 238 12.11 0.47 17.46
C VAL A 238 13.34 0.28 16.56
N GLU A 239 13.51 -0.89 15.94
CA GLU A 239 14.64 -1.15 15.06
C GLU A 239 14.62 -0.32 13.78
N ILE A 240 13.45 -0.11 13.17
CA ILE A 240 13.29 0.77 12.01
C ILE A 240 13.68 2.20 12.36
N GLN A 241 13.19 2.74 13.49
CA GLN A 241 13.55 4.09 13.92
C GLN A 241 15.02 4.22 14.30
N ARG A 242 15.60 3.19 14.93
CA ARG A 242 17.04 3.10 15.26
C ARG A 242 17.89 3.16 13.99
N GLU A 243 17.55 2.36 12.99
CA GLU A 243 18.28 2.30 11.72
C GLU A 243 18.11 3.61 10.92
N SER A 244 16.92 4.23 10.94
CA SER A 244 16.71 5.54 10.32
C SER A 244 17.61 6.63 10.92
N ILE A 245 17.71 6.71 12.26
CA ILE A 245 18.62 7.66 12.92
C ILE A 245 20.08 7.37 12.53
N LYS A 246 20.49 6.11 12.54
CA LYS A 246 21.84 5.70 12.17
C LYS A 246 22.18 6.08 10.72
N GLN A 247 21.25 5.90 9.78
CA GLN A 247 21.41 6.33 8.40
C GLN A 247 21.54 7.85 8.27
N LEU A 248 20.70 8.62 8.97
CA LEU A 248 20.78 10.08 8.99
C LEU A 248 22.11 10.57 9.56
N LEU A 249 22.56 9.99 10.68
CA LEU A 249 23.86 10.33 11.29
C LEU A 249 25.04 9.97 10.38
N SER A 250 24.96 8.82 9.70
CA SER A 250 25.99 8.41 8.74
C SER A 250 26.05 9.35 7.54
N ALA A 251 24.90 9.73 6.99
CA ALA A 251 24.79 10.70 5.90
C ALA A 251 25.30 12.09 6.33
N GLN A 252 24.97 12.52 7.56
CA GLN A 252 25.51 13.77 8.14
C GLN A 252 27.04 13.72 8.18
N GLN A 253 27.61 12.65 8.74
CA GLN A 253 29.06 12.49 8.86
C GLN A 253 29.75 12.48 7.49
N GLN A 254 29.18 11.80 6.48
CA GLN A 254 29.70 11.77 5.12
C GLN A 254 29.73 13.16 4.49
N LEU A 255 28.59 13.88 4.51
CA LEU A 255 28.51 15.23 3.96
C LEU A 255 29.42 16.22 4.69
N SER A 256 29.53 16.13 6.03
CA SER A 256 30.46 16.96 6.81
C SER A 256 31.93 16.69 6.44
N LEU A 257 32.30 15.42 6.21
CA LEU A 257 33.65 15.05 5.79
C LEU A 257 33.95 15.53 4.36
N GLU A 258 32.99 15.44 3.45
CA GLU A 258 33.12 15.96 2.08
C GLU A 258 33.30 17.47 2.06
N LEU A 259 32.50 18.19 2.86
CA LEU A 259 32.60 19.64 3.00
C LEU A 259 33.95 20.05 3.62
N ALA A 260 34.44 19.31 4.63
CA ALA A 260 35.76 19.53 5.22
C ALA A 260 36.93 19.24 4.26
N ARG A 261 36.74 18.34 3.29
CA ARG A 261 37.72 18.02 2.24
C ARG A 261 37.71 19.02 1.07
N GLY A 262 36.76 19.96 1.05
CA GLY A 262 36.61 20.96 -0.01
C GLY A 262 35.91 20.44 -1.27
N GLY A 263 35.09 19.40 -1.16
CA GLY A 263 34.30 18.83 -2.26
C GLY A 263 35.10 18.01 -3.29
N PHE A 264 34.50 17.72 -4.44
CA PHE A 264 35.10 17.04 -5.58
C PHE A 264 36.04 18.00 -6.33
N LYS A 265 37.30 17.60 -6.53
CA LYS A 265 38.21 18.32 -7.43
C LYS A 265 37.85 18.01 -8.88
N TRP A 266 36.96 18.80 -9.46
CA TRP A 266 36.63 18.72 -10.88
C TRP A 266 37.84 19.09 -11.74
N LYS A 267 38.40 18.11 -12.45
CA LYS A 267 39.42 18.37 -13.48
C LYS A 267 38.70 18.61 -14.81
N ILE A 268 38.89 19.79 -15.36
CA ILE A 268 38.38 20.13 -16.70
C ILE A 268 39.09 19.20 -17.70
N VAL A 269 38.31 18.34 -18.37
CA VAL A 269 38.82 17.40 -19.38
C VAL A 269 39.11 18.13 -20.70
N GLU A 270 38.36 19.19 -21.00
CA GLU A 270 38.51 20.00 -22.21
C GLU A 270 38.19 21.48 -21.94
N ALA A 271 38.98 22.40 -22.48
CA ALA A 271 38.78 23.83 -22.27
C ALA A 271 37.48 24.33 -22.91
N PRO A 272 36.71 25.21 -22.24
CA PRO A 272 35.47 25.74 -22.80
C PRO A 272 35.78 26.54 -24.07
N GLN A 273 35.23 26.11 -25.20
CA GLN A 273 35.30 26.85 -26.46
C GLN A 273 34.37 28.06 -26.43
N ILE A 274 34.71 29.11 -27.16
CA ILE A 274 33.86 30.30 -27.30
C ILE A 274 32.60 29.84 -28.05
N GLY A 275 31.46 29.80 -27.35
CA GLY A 275 30.17 29.49 -27.99
C GLY A 275 29.77 30.57 -28.99
N GLU A 276 29.23 30.16 -30.13
CA GLU A 276 28.66 31.08 -31.11
C GLU A 276 27.22 31.46 -30.73
N LYS A 277 26.83 32.71 -31.00
CA LYS A 277 25.51 33.25 -30.67
C LYS A 277 24.47 32.76 -31.70
N ILE A 278 23.74 31.70 -31.38
CA ILE A 278 22.70 31.14 -32.26
C ILE A 278 21.37 31.90 -32.07
N ALA A 279 21.32 33.21 -32.40
CA ALA A 279 20.09 34.03 -32.60
C ALA A 279 20.37 35.56 -32.77
N PRO A 280 19.49 36.32 -33.47
CA PRO A 280 18.98 36.10 -34.84
C PRO A 280 19.91 36.79 -35.87
N SER A 281 20.02 36.22 -37.06
CA SER A 281 20.80 36.83 -38.16
C SER A 281 20.01 37.98 -38.78
N LEU A 282 20.38 39.20 -38.41
CA LEU A 282 19.79 40.44 -38.93
C LEU A 282 19.74 40.46 -40.47
N THR A 283 20.75 39.88 -41.13
CA THR A 283 20.81 39.71 -42.58
C THR A 283 19.70 38.83 -43.14
N ILE A 284 19.39 37.69 -42.50
CA ILE A 284 18.31 36.79 -42.96
C ILE A 284 16.95 37.47 -42.79
N ASN A 285 16.72 38.13 -41.66
CA ASN A 285 15.46 38.84 -41.42
C ASN A 285 15.26 40.01 -42.39
N LEU A 286 16.33 40.76 -42.71
CA LEU A 286 16.28 41.85 -43.68
C LEU A 286 15.98 41.34 -45.09
N LEU A 287 16.61 40.23 -45.50
CA LEU A 287 16.41 39.62 -46.81
C LEU A 287 14.99 39.07 -46.94
N LEU A 288 14.47 38.42 -45.90
CA LEU A 288 13.09 37.94 -45.86
C LEU A 288 12.09 39.10 -45.97
N GLY A 289 12.34 40.20 -45.25
CA GLY A 289 11.54 41.42 -45.33
C GLY A 289 11.55 42.05 -46.74
N ALA A 290 12.71 42.09 -47.39
CA ALA A 290 12.83 42.61 -48.75
C ALA A 290 12.05 41.77 -49.78
N VAL A 291 12.13 40.44 -49.68
CA VAL A 291 11.39 39.52 -50.56
C VAL A 291 9.89 39.67 -50.39
N ILE A 292 9.40 39.69 -49.14
CA ILE A 292 7.98 39.85 -48.84
C ILE A 292 7.47 41.22 -49.31
N GLY A 293 8.25 42.29 -49.09
CA GLY A 293 7.89 43.64 -49.54
C GLY A 293 7.75 43.75 -51.05
N LEU A 294 8.67 43.15 -51.81
CA LEU A 294 8.61 43.14 -53.28
C LEU A 294 7.40 42.36 -53.79
N PHE A 295 7.11 41.21 -53.18
CA PHE A 295 5.96 40.39 -53.54
C PHE A 295 4.63 41.14 -53.30
N LEU A 296 4.47 41.78 -52.14
CA LEU A 296 3.30 42.59 -51.82
C LEU A 296 3.16 43.80 -52.75
N GLY A 297 4.27 44.47 -53.08
CA GLY A 297 4.26 45.58 -54.05
C GLY A 297 3.76 45.16 -55.43
N GLY A 298 4.16 43.98 -55.90
CA GLY A 298 3.67 43.41 -57.17
C GLY A 298 2.17 43.15 -57.17
N ILE A 299 1.63 42.61 -56.06
CA ILE A 299 0.18 42.38 -55.90
C ILE A 299 -0.59 43.70 -55.99
N VAL A 300 -0.11 44.77 -55.35
CA VAL A 300 -0.76 46.08 -55.37
C VAL A 300 -0.82 46.66 -56.78
N VAL A 301 0.29 46.59 -57.54
CA VAL A 301 0.34 47.08 -58.93
C VAL A 301 -0.66 46.32 -59.81
N PHE A 302 -0.72 44.99 -59.66
CA PHE A 302 -1.66 44.16 -60.41
C PHE A 302 -3.13 44.51 -60.13
N ILE A 303 -3.46 44.77 -58.86
CA ILE A 303 -4.82 45.21 -58.48
C ILE A 303 -5.16 46.57 -59.11
N CYS A 304 -4.21 47.52 -59.09
CA CYS A 304 -4.43 48.83 -59.72
C CYS A 304 -4.70 48.72 -61.22
N GLU A 305 -3.92 47.88 -61.94
CA GLU A 305 -4.10 47.67 -63.38
C GLU A 305 -5.45 47.00 -63.70
N ALA A 306 -5.85 45.99 -62.91
CA ALA A 306 -7.10 45.29 -63.10
C ALA A 306 -8.35 46.16 -62.88
N THR A 307 -8.20 47.36 -62.29
CA THR A 307 -9.31 48.27 -61.95
C THR A 307 -9.38 49.49 -62.90
N ASP A 308 -8.56 49.58 -63.96
CA ASP A 308 -8.64 50.68 -64.95
C ASP A 308 -9.59 50.33 -66.12
N ASP A 309 -10.67 51.09 -66.26
CA ASP A 309 -11.75 50.90 -67.27
C ASP A 309 -11.49 51.68 -68.58
N LYS A 310 -10.26 52.11 -68.85
CA LYS A 310 -9.93 52.89 -70.07
C LYS A 310 -9.67 52.00 -71.27
N ILE A 311 -10.24 52.38 -72.41
CA ILE A 311 -9.98 51.77 -73.71
C ILE A 311 -8.64 52.29 -74.24
N HIS A 312 -7.64 51.41 -74.30
CA HIS A 312 -6.25 51.77 -74.65
C HIS A 312 -5.83 51.36 -76.06
N SER A 313 -6.64 50.57 -76.78
CA SER A 313 -6.27 50.10 -78.13
C SER A 313 -7.42 50.07 -79.15
N VAL A 314 -7.07 50.22 -80.43
CA VAL A 314 -8.01 50.19 -81.57
C VAL A 314 -8.72 48.84 -81.69
N GLU A 315 -8.06 47.76 -81.28
CA GLU A 315 -8.61 46.39 -81.24
C GLU A 315 -9.78 46.28 -80.26
N GLN A 316 -9.72 46.96 -79.11
CA GLN A 316 -10.81 46.97 -78.11
C GLN A 316 -12.06 47.67 -78.66
N ILE A 317 -11.90 48.72 -79.50
CA ILE A 317 -13.03 49.39 -80.18
C ILE A 317 -13.66 48.47 -81.23
N LYS A 318 -12.85 47.78 -82.05
CA LYS A 318 -13.36 46.82 -83.06
C LYS A 318 -14.16 45.66 -82.45
N GLN A 319 -13.87 45.28 -81.21
CA GLN A 319 -14.63 44.24 -80.50
C GLN A 319 -15.91 44.78 -79.84
N ALA A 320 -15.96 46.07 -79.52
CA ALA A 320 -17.09 46.69 -78.81
C ALA A 320 -18.19 47.22 -79.75
N ILE A 321 -17.87 47.56 -81.01
CA ILE A 321 -18.84 48.12 -81.99
C ILE A 321 -18.69 47.48 -83.38
N ASP A 322 -19.82 47.15 -84.02
CA ASP A 322 -19.89 46.52 -85.35
C ASP A 322 -19.80 47.53 -86.51
N LEU A 323 -19.01 48.60 -86.33
CA LEU A 323 -18.85 49.70 -87.29
C LEU A 323 -17.40 49.73 -87.83
N PRO A 324 -17.20 49.98 -89.13
CA PRO A 324 -15.86 50.06 -89.70
C PRO A 324 -15.11 51.28 -89.14
N VAL A 325 -13.96 51.05 -88.53
CA VAL A 325 -13.06 52.12 -88.08
C VAL A 325 -12.41 52.75 -89.33
N LEU A 326 -12.78 53.99 -89.63
CA LEU A 326 -12.35 54.69 -90.86
C LEU A 326 -10.88 55.09 -90.83
N ALA A 327 -10.39 55.56 -89.68
CA ALA A 327 -8.98 55.82 -89.40
C ALA A 327 -8.76 56.09 -87.90
N SER A 328 -7.51 55.99 -87.46
CA SER A 328 -7.04 56.54 -86.19
C SER A 328 -6.42 57.92 -86.43
N VAL A 329 -6.98 58.96 -85.81
CA VAL A 329 -6.41 60.31 -85.87
C VAL A 329 -5.43 60.46 -84.73
N PRO A 330 -4.15 60.81 -84.99
CA PRO A 330 -3.19 61.00 -83.92
C PRO A 330 -3.66 62.13 -83.00
N THR A 331 -3.57 61.90 -81.68
CA THR A 331 -3.82 62.95 -80.70
C THR A 331 -2.95 64.14 -81.06
N LEU A 332 -3.59 65.28 -81.33
CA LEU A 332 -2.88 66.51 -81.59
C LEU A 332 -2.22 66.92 -80.27
N LEU A 333 -0.98 66.47 -80.11
CA LEU A 333 -0.15 66.80 -78.98
C LEU A 333 0.00 68.32 -78.99
N PRO A 334 -0.27 69.03 -77.88
CA PRO A 334 0.39 70.31 -77.70
C PRO A 334 1.89 70.01 -77.77
N LEU A 335 2.54 70.48 -78.84
CA LEU A 335 4.00 70.43 -78.97
C LEU A 335 4.57 70.92 -77.63
N ASN A 336 5.23 69.99 -76.93
CA ASN A 336 5.83 70.13 -75.59
C ASN A 336 5.64 71.51 -74.96
N HIS A 337 4.62 71.64 -74.11
CA HIS A 337 4.54 72.76 -73.19
C HIS A 337 5.63 72.61 -72.12
N SER A 338 6.84 73.08 -72.48
CA SER A 338 7.63 73.87 -71.54
C SER A 338 6.69 74.90 -70.92
N ARG A 339 6.69 74.92 -69.59
CA ARG A 339 5.79 75.67 -68.68
C ARG A 339 5.93 77.19 -68.79
N ASP A 340 5.91 77.76 -69.99
CA ASP A 340 5.84 79.21 -70.16
C ASP A 340 4.92 79.63 -71.33
N LYS A 341 3.87 80.34 -70.94
CA LYS A 341 3.11 81.40 -71.62
C LYS A 341 2.86 81.32 -73.14
N LYS A 342 1.56 81.35 -73.46
CA LYS A 342 0.92 82.20 -74.49
C LYS A 342 1.54 82.17 -75.89
N GLU A 343 1.61 81.00 -76.51
CA GLU A 343 1.51 80.91 -77.96
C GLU A 343 0.40 79.92 -78.29
N ARG A 344 -0.79 80.45 -78.58
CA ARG A 344 -1.82 79.68 -79.25
C ARG A 344 -1.32 79.48 -80.67
N ILE A 345 -0.75 78.31 -80.94
CA ILE A 345 -0.45 77.88 -82.30
C ILE A 345 -1.72 78.13 -83.13
N PRO A 346 -1.66 78.91 -84.22
CA PRO A 346 -2.82 79.16 -85.06
C PRO A 346 -3.43 77.82 -85.44
N LEU A 347 -4.74 77.63 -85.25
CA LEU A 347 -5.44 76.37 -85.55
C LEU A 347 -5.03 75.80 -86.92
N LEU A 348 -4.76 76.68 -87.89
CA LEU A 348 -4.29 76.36 -89.23
C LEU A 348 -2.94 75.63 -89.29
N GLU A 349 -2.00 75.95 -88.39
CA GLU A 349 -0.67 75.35 -88.34
C GLU A 349 -0.69 73.95 -87.72
N MET A 350 -1.51 73.76 -86.67
CA MET A 350 -1.79 72.45 -86.07
C MET A 350 -2.52 71.51 -87.04
N LEU A 351 -3.42 72.04 -87.88
CA LEU A 351 -4.11 71.29 -88.94
C LEU A 351 -3.22 70.98 -90.15
N ASN A 352 -2.13 71.70 -90.33
CA ASN A 352 -1.14 71.45 -91.38
C ASN A 352 -0.08 70.42 -90.96
N TRP A 353 -0.09 69.95 -89.70
CA TRP A 353 0.81 68.90 -89.24
C TRP A 353 0.61 67.62 -90.07
N LEU A 354 1.69 67.12 -90.68
CA LEU A 354 1.64 66.04 -91.67
C LEU A 354 0.83 64.82 -91.21
N PRO A 355 1.04 64.23 -90.03
CA PRO A 355 0.28 63.06 -89.57
C PRO A 355 -1.22 63.32 -89.43
N PHE A 356 -1.62 64.49 -88.93
CA PHE A 356 -3.04 64.85 -88.87
C PHE A 356 -3.62 65.07 -90.27
N ARG A 357 -2.88 65.77 -91.12
CA ARG A 357 -3.26 66.01 -92.51
C ARG A 357 -3.43 64.69 -93.29
N GLU A 358 -2.50 63.76 -93.15
CA GLU A 358 -2.59 62.42 -93.76
C GLU A 358 -3.77 61.64 -93.19
N SER A 359 -4.00 61.66 -91.89
CA SER A 359 -5.14 60.97 -91.28
C SER A 359 -6.48 61.52 -91.80
N THR A 360 -6.62 62.84 -91.94
CA THR A 360 -7.84 63.47 -92.46
C THR A 360 -8.01 63.25 -93.97
N ASP A 361 -6.93 63.24 -94.73
CA ASP A 361 -6.94 62.89 -96.16
C ASP A 361 -7.32 61.42 -96.39
N LEU A 362 -6.82 60.50 -95.54
CA LEU A 362 -7.20 59.09 -95.56
C LEU A 362 -8.68 58.89 -95.19
N ILE A 363 -9.18 59.57 -94.14
CA ILE A 363 -10.61 59.52 -93.80
C ILE A 363 -11.46 60.01 -94.96
N TYR A 364 -11.10 61.15 -95.56
CA TYR A 364 -11.83 61.70 -96.69
C TYR A 364 -11.82 60.74 -97.90
N THR A 365 -10.67 60.14 -98.21
CA THR A 365 -10.53 59.14 -99.28
C THR A 365 -11.36 57.90 -99.00
N ASN A 366 -11.33 57.37 -97.77
CA ASN A 366 -12.13 56.22 -97.37
C ASN A 366 -13.64 56.51 -97.47
N ILE A 367 -14.09 57.70 -97.07
CA ILE A 367 -15.49 58.12 -97.23
C ILE A 367 -15.90 58.18 -98.71
N GLN A 368 -15.02 58.69 -99.59
CA GLN A 368 -15.27 58.69 -101.04
C GLN A 368 -15.31 57.28 -101.62
N LEU A 369 -14.38 56.40 -101.24
CA LEU A 369 -14.33 55.01 -101.71
C LEU A 369 -15.58 54.23 -101.26
N LEU A 370 -16.04 54.43 -100.02
CA LEU A 370 -17.26 53.81 -99.52
C LEU A 370 -18.52 54.26 -100.27
N ASN A 371 -18.49 55.43 -100.92
CA ASN A 371 -19.63 56.01 -101.65
C ASN A 371 -19.31 56.26 -103.14
N ALA A 372 -18.55 55.36 -103.78
CA ALA A 372 -18.09 55.52 -105.17
C ALA A 372 -19.21 55.68 -106.22
N THR A 373 -20.45 55.30 -105.91
CA THR A 373 -21.60 55.31 -106.83
C THR A 373 -22.55 56.50 -106.65
N SER A 374 -22.33 57.38 -105.67
CA SER A 374 -23.21 58.53 -105.40
C SER A 374 -22.45 59.82 -105.06
N ASN A 375 -22.91 60.96 -105.59
CA ASN A 375 -22.29 62.26 -105.31
C ASN A 375 -22.67 62.75 -103.90
N LEU A 376 -21.82 62.50 -102.91
CA LEU A 376 -21.96 63.00 -101.53
C LEU A 376 -21.93 64.54 -101.49
N LYS A 377 -22.99 65.17 -100.97
CA LYS A 377 -23.12 66.64 -100.83
C LYS A 377 -22.90 67.15 -99.40
N SER A 378 -23.09 66.32 -98.37
CA SER A 378 -23.01 66.71 -96.95
C SER A 378 -22.60 65.53 -96.06
N ILE A 379 -21.78 65.76 -95.03
CA ILE A 379 -21.35 64.79 -94.02
C ILE A 379 -21.61 65.37 -92.63
N LEU A 380 -22.19 64.59 -91.71
CA LEU A 380 -22.36 64.94 -90.30
C LEU A 380 -21.27 64.28 -89.45
N VAL A 381 -20.60 65.06 -88.59
CA VAL A 381 -19.60 64.57 -87.63
C VAL A 381 -20.15 64.73 -86.21
N THR A 382 -20.28 63.62 -85.47
CA THR A 382 -20.77 63.59 -84.07
C THR A 382 -19.85 62.75 -83.18
N SER A 383 -20.01 62.85 -81.86
CA SER A 383 -19.19 62.13 -80.89
C SER A 383 -19.98 61.84 -79.60
N ALA A 384 -19.56 60.82 -78.82
CA ALA A 384 -20.28 60.36 -77.63
C ALA A 384 -20.15 61.31 -76.43
N GLN A 385 -19.02 62.04 -76.32
CA GLN A 385 -18.77 62.99 -75.25
C GLN A 385 -18.25 64.36 -75.75
N ALA A 386 -18.33 65.37 -74.89
CA ALA A 386 -17.71 66.67 -75.16
C ALA A 386 -16.17 66.53 -75.13
N GLY A 387 -15.48 67.19 -76.07
CA GLY A 387 -14.00 67.22 -76.10
C GLY A 387 -13.32 66.19 -77.00
N GLU A 388 -14.03 65.22 -77.60
CA GLU A 388 -13.45 64.16 -78.46
C GLU A 388 -12.97 64.63 -79.85
N GLY A 389 -12.86 65.95 -80.08
CA GLY A 389 -12.27 66.48 -81.31
C GLY A 389 -13.18 66.56 -82.54
N LYS A 390 -14.51 66.33 -82.40
CA LYS A 390 -15.49 66.44 -83.50
C LYS A 390 -15.36 67.71 -84.36
N SER A 391 -15.22 68.89 -83.73
CA SER A 391 -15.03 70.16 -84.45
C SER A 391 -13.71 70.22 -85.22
N THR A 392 -12.64 69.69 -84.62
CA THR A 392 -11.30 69.63 -85.24
C THR A 392 -11.29 68.69 -86.44
N LEU A 393 -11.95 67.53 -86.31
CA LEU A 393 -12.10 66.57 -87.40
C LEU A 393 -12.92 67.16 -88.56
N ALA A 394 -14.06 67.80 -88.25
CA ALA A 394 -14.92 68.42 -89.26
C ALA A 394 -14.17 69.49 -90.07
N LEU A 395 -13.37 70.32 -89.39
CA LEU A 395 -12.58 71.35 -90.04
C LEU A 395 -11.40 70.78 -90.85
N GLY A 396 -10.73 69.73 -90.33
CA GLY A 396 -9.69 68.99 -91.06
C GLY A 396 -10.22 68.32 -92.33
N LEU A 397 -11.40 67.69 -92.26
CA LEU A 397 -12.07 67.11 -93.42
C LEU A 397 -12.49 68.17 -94.45
N ALA A 398 -12.97 69.34 -94.01
CA ALA A 398 -13.29 70.45 -94.91
C ALA A 398 -12.04 70.95 -95.66
N LEU A 399 -10.89 71.07 -94.97
CA LEU A 399 -9.61 71.43 -95.58
C LEU A 399 -9.12 70.34 -96.56
N SER A 400 -9.31 69.06 -96.24
CA SER A 400 -9.01 67.96 -97.15
C SER A 400 -9.84 68.04 -98.43
N ALA A 401 -11.18 68.20 -98.30
CA ALA A 401 -12.10 68.35 -99.43
C ALA A 401 -11.73 69.54 -100.34
N ALA A 402 -11.35 70.68 -99.73
CA ALA A 402 -10.89 71.86 -100.46
C ALA A 402 -9.59 71.61 -101.24
N ARG A 403 -8.64 70.87 -100.65
CA ARG A 403 -7.37 70.49 -101.32
C ARG A 403 -7.60 69.53 -102.48
N PHE A 404 -8.50 68.55 -102.34
CA PHE A 404 -8.85 67.63 -103.42
C PHE A 404 -9.59 68.34 -104.58
N ARG A 405 -10.46 69.33 -104.31
CA ARG A 405 -11.10 70.14 -105.37
C ARG A 405 -10.12 71.02 -106.16
N LYS A 406 -9.07 71.56 -105.52
CA LYS A 406 -8.04 72.38 -106.18
C LYS A 406 -7.12 71.60 -107.13
N ARG A 407 -7.14 70.26 -107.10
CA ARG A 407 -6.28 69.40 -107.92
C ARG A 407 -6.90 69.00 -109.28
N PHE A 408 -8.14 69.39 -109.56
CA PHE A 408 -8.90 69.00 -110.76
C PHE A 408 -9.56 70.18 -111.51
N TYR A 409 -8.87 71.32 -111.61
CA TYR A 409 -9.16 72.40 -112.58
C TYR A 409 -7.90 72.82 -113.31
#